data_AF-A0A2E9VEG3-F1
#
_entry.id   AF-A0A2E9VEG3-F1
#
_cell.length_a   1.000
_cell.length_b   1.000
_cell.length_c   1.000
_cell.angle_alpha   90.00
_cell.angle_beta   90.00
_cell.angle_gamma   90.00
#
_symmetry.space_group_name_H-M   'P 1'
#
loop_
_entity.id
_entity.type
_entity.pdbx_description
1 polymer ?
#
loop_
_entity_poly.entity_id
_entity_poly.type
_entity_poly.pdbx_seq_one_letter_code
_entity_poly.pdbx_strand_id
1 'polypeptide(L)'
;MKTSCFLFLTIIYQNPLMGYSDIETDIFNPLKNFMEINEAVLEIQNEDGFINKIKAKKAWLNADKEIIRFIGDVKINYFINDDAYLLQTNELDLDLKIKSILSNEKAILKSNRFEISSSSFKTSNNYQTDNNISFSQGNFSHTPKDEKELPNYGKADHIEYSPDEGLILLKGNAEIVQKDMKILSDHILYNLRNGEIIESLNAKILNNS
;
A
#
# COMPACT_ATOMS: atom_id res chain seq x y z
N MET A 1 -7.62 16.29 -16.24
CA MET A 1 -6.19 16.60 -16.44
C MET A 1 -5.36 15.37 -16.13
N LYS A 2 -4.06 15.33 -16.46
CA LYS A 2 -3.13 14.39 -15.79
C LYS A 2 -2.66 15.06 -14.50
N THR A 3 -3.05 14.52 -13.35
CA THR A 3 -2.63 15.00 -12.04
C THR A 3 -1.27 14.38 -11.71
N SER A 4 -0.19 15.10 -11.99
CA SER A 4 1.16 14.64 -11.64
C SER A 4 1.41 14.86 -10.15
N CYS A 5 1.51 13.79 -9.35
CA CYS A 5 1.69 13.94 -7.91
C CYS A 5 3.15 14.32 -7.57
N PHE A 6 3.43 15.62 -7.40
CA PHE A 6 4.74 16.07 -6.92
C PHE A 6 4.83 15.93 -5.40
N LEU A 7 5.74 15.06 -4.97
CA LEU A 7 6.02 14.76 -3.57
C LEU A 7 6.79 15.92 -2.88
N PHE A 8 6.09 16.82 -2.18
CA PHE A 8 6.72 17.85 -1.33
C PHE A 8 6.92 17.33 0.11
N LEU A 9 8.18 17.13 0.48
CA LEU A 9 8.59 16.54 1.76
C LEU A 9 8.88 17.62 2.82
N THR A 10 7.90 17.91 3.68
CA THR A 10 8.06 18.84 4.81
C THR A 10 8.17 18.04 6.11
N ILE A 11 9.41 17.72 6.54
CA ILE A 11 9.64 16.98 7.78
C ILE A 11 9.42 17.90 9.00
N ILE A 12 8.22 17.87 9.58
CA ILE A 12 7.88 18.61 10.79
C ILE A 12 8.41 17.84 12.01
N TYR A 13 9.61 18.21 12.48
CA TYR A 13 10.18 17.67 13.71
C TYR A 13 9.45 18.19 14.95
N GLN A 14 8.92 17.28 15.77
CA GLN A 14 8.68 17.54 17.20
C GLN A 14 9.75 16.78 18.01
N ASN A 15 10.43 17.48 18.92
CA ASN A 15 11.73 17.06 19.44
C ASN A 15 11.70 16.91 20.98
N PRO A 16 11.60 15.66 21.50
CA PRO A 16 11.70 15.39 22.94
C PRO A 16 13.14 15.05 23.34
N LEU A 17 13.91 16.09 23.69
CA LEU A 17 15.13 16.07 24.53
C LEU A 17 16.23 15.04 24.20
N MET A 18 17.39 15.52 23.73
CA MET A 18 18.63 14.73 23.72
C MET A 18 19.05 14.33 25.14
N GLY A 19 19.17 13.02 25.38
CA GLY A 19 19.83 12.46 26.57
C GLY A 19 20.77 11.33 26.17
N TYR A 20 22.04 11.44 26.53
CA TYR A 20 23.04 10.37 26.40
C TYR A 20 23.16 9.63 27.74
N SER A 21 23.01 8.31 27.70
CA SER A 21 23.45 7.39 28.76
C SER A 21 23.69 5.99 28.17
N ASP A 22 24.72 5.32 28.68
CA ASP A 22 25.41 4.17 28.04
C ASP A 22 24.63 2.83 28.13
N ILE A 23 24.70 1.97 27.09
CA ILE A 23 25.51 0.70 26.98
C ILE A 23 25.08 -0.36 28.04
N GLU A 24 24.88 -1.66 27.76
CA GLU A 24 25.21 -2.60 26.65
C GLU A 24 23.89 -3.34 26.25
N THR A 25 23.72 -4.07 25.13
CA THR A 25 24.70 -4.65 24.19
C THR A 25 24.46 -4.25 22.73
N ASP A 26 24.23 -5.22 21.83
CA ASP A 26 24.67 -5.23 20.43
C ASP A 26 23.78 -6.26 19.64
N ILE A 27 23.78 -6.41 18.30
CA ILE A 27 24.77 -5.97 17.31
C ILE A 27 24.13 -5.19 16.16
N PHE A 28 24.62 -3.95 15.94
CA PHE A 28 24.75 -3.43 14.57
C PHE A 28 25.92 -2.42 14.47
N ASN A 29 26.70 -2.53 13.38
CA ASN A 29 28.08 -2.01 13.30
C ASN A 29 28.13 -0.46 13.10
N PRO A 30 29.11 0.28 13.66
CA PRO A 30 29.05 1.74 13.81
C PRO A 30 29.50 2.54 12.56
N LEU A 31 29.07 2.13 11.36
CA LEU A 31 29.10 2.99 10.17
C LEU A 31 27.90 3.95 10.23
N LYS A 32 28.04 4.93 11.13
CA LYS A 32 27.00 5.85 11.58
C LYS A 32 26.53 6.81 10.49
N ASN A 33 25.25 6.69 10.12
CA ASN A 33 24.41 7.83 9.68
C ASN A 33 22.92 7.45 9.77
N PHE A 34 22.55 6.80 10.89
CA PHE A 34 21.18 6.43 11.22
C PHE A 34 20.65 7.29 12.37
N MET A 35 19.47 7.90 12.21
CA MET A 35 18.72 8.60 13.26
C MET A 35 17.52 7.75 13.66
N GLU A 36 17.40 7.41 14.94
CA GLU A 36 16.17 6.81 15.48
C GLU A 36 15.14 7.89 15.85
N ILE A 37 13.89 7.63 15.47
CA ILE A 37 12.71 8.45 15.79
C ILE A 37 11.72 7.53 16.52
N ASN A 38 11.40 7.85 17.78
CA ASN A 38 10.36 7.15 18.54
C ASN A 38 9.00 7.84 18.32
N GLU A 39 7.90 7.07 18.34
CA GLU A 39 6.56 7.52 17.95
C GLU A 39 6.53 8.20 16.57
N ALA A 40 7.29 7.63 15.63
CA ALA A 40 7.62 8.25 14.36
C ALA A 40 6.38 8.67 13.55
N VAL A 41 6.38 9.95 13.16
CA VAL A 41 5.41 10.56 12.25
C VAL A 41 6.16 11.17 11.08
N LEU A 42 5.69 10.90 9.86
CA LEU A 42 6.08 11.65 8.67
C LEU A 42 4.83 12.19 7.99
N GLU A 43 4.84 13.48 7.67
CA GLU A 43 3.82 14.16 6.88
C GLU A 43 4.41 14.58 5.53
N ILE A 44 3.63 14.40 4.47
CA ILE A 44 3.99 14.70 3.10
C ILE A 44 2.82 15.47 2.51
N GLN A 45 3.07 16.64 1.92
CA GLN A 45 2.02 17.46 1.32
C GLN A 45 2.00 17.24 -0.20
N ASN A 46 0.82 16.93 -0.73
CA ASN A 46 0.56 16.87 -2.16
C ASN A 46 0.29 18.29 -2.72
N GLU A 47 0.40 18.48 -4.03
CA GLU A 47 0.11 19.77 -4.71
C GLU A 47 -1.36 20.22 -4.56
N ASP A 48 -2.27 19.26 -4.40
CA ASP A 48 -3.70 19.49 -4.13
C ASP A 48 -3.98 19.98 -2.69
N GLY A 49 -2.96 19.98 -1.83
CA GLY A 49 -3.03 20.39 -0.43
C GLY A 49 -3.37 19.26 0.56
N PHE A 50 -3.68 18.04 0.11
CA PHE A 50 -3.87 16.89 1.00
C PHE A 50 -2.54 16.53 1.69
N ILE A 51 -2.64 16.10 2.95
CA ILE A 51 -1.51 15.66 3.76
C ILE A 51 -1.56 14.14 3.92
N ASN A 52 -0.63 13.46 3.26
CA ASN A 52 -0.39 12.04 3.42
C ASN A 52 0.47 11.84 4.69
N LYS A 53 0.12 10.86 5.53
CA LYS A 53 0.70 10.72 6.87
C LYS A 53 1.05 9.28 7.21
N ILE A 54 2.36 9.02 7.36
CA ILE A 54 2.90 7.77 7.91
C ILE A 54 3.01 7.92 9.44
N LYS A 55 2.56 6.91 10.18
CA LYS A 55 2.81 6.74 11.61
C LYS A 55 3.40 5.36 11.89
N ALA A 56 4.27 5.24 12.88
CA ALA A 56 4.78 3.98 13.40
C ALA A 56 5.23 4.10 14.87
N LYS A 57 5.52 2.99 15.54
CA LYS A 57 6.13 3.01 16.89
C LYS A 57 7.57 3.53 16.87
N LYS A 58 8.33 3.19 15.83
CA LYS A 58 9.69 3.69 15.57
C LYS A 58 9.94 3.94 14.09
N ALA A 59 10.96 4.74 13.79
CA ALA A 59 11.61 4.76 12.49
C ALA A 59 13.12 4.96 12.60
N TRP A 60 13.86 4.50 11.59
CA TRP A 60 15.28 4.75 11.39
C TRP A 60 15.50 5.43 10.03
N LEU A 61 15.93 6.70 10.05
CA LEU A 61 16.36 7.43 8.86
C LEU A 61 17.85 7.17 8.61
N ASN A 62 18.20 6.58 7.47
CA ASN A 62 19.57 6.59 6.95
C ASN A 62 19.76 7.78 5.98
N ALA A 63 20.57 8.75 6.36
CA ALA A 63 20.77 9.97 5.58
C ALA A 63 21.51 9.72 4.25
N ASP A 64 22.59 8.93 4.24
CA ASP A 64 23.42 8.72 3.04
C ASP A 64 22.67 7.96 1.94
N LYS A 65 21.85 6.98 2.35
CA LYS A 65 21.01 6.19 1.46
C LYS A 65 19.71 6.92 1.11
N GLU A 66 19.29 7.89 1.92
CA GLU A 66 17.97 8.56 1.85
C GLU A 66 16.82 7.55 1.97
N ILE A 67 16.93 6.65 2.94
CA ILE A 67 15.93 5.60 3.24
C ILE A 67 15.41 5.81 4.66
N ILE A 68 14.10 5.74 4.86
CA ILE A 68 13.45 5.71 6.18
C ILE A 68 12.76 4.38 6.37
N ARG A 69 13.22 3.60 7.36
CA ARG A 69 12.55 2.35 7.78
C ARG A 69 11.61 2.64 8.93
N PHE A 70 10.32 2.37 8.79
CA PHE A 70 9.29 2.47 9.84
C PHE A 70 8.97 1.08 10.40
N ILE A 71 8.81 0.97 11.73
CA ILE A 71 8.61 -0.32 12.42
C ILE A 71 7.52 -0.21 13.50
N GLY A 72 6.67 -1.23 13.54
CA GLY A 72 5.65 -1.47 14.56
C GLY A 72 4.37 -0.68 14.33
N ASP A 73 3.28 -1.38 13.99
CA ASP A 73 1.95 -0.80 13.74
C ASP A 73 1.99 0.38 12.74
N VAL A 74 2.68 0.17 11.62
CA VAL A 74 2.89 1.19 10.59
C VAL A 74 1.57 1.45 9.86
N LYS A 75 1.18 2.72 9.80
CA LYS A 75 -0.08 3.20 9.19
C LYS A 75 0.19 4.39 8.27
N ILE A 76 0.00 4.20 6.97
CA ILE A 76 -0.06 5.29 5.99
C ILE A 76 -1.52 5.66 5.78
N ASN A 77 -1.85 6.92 6.03
CA ASN A 77 -3.13 7.51 5.64
C ASN A 77 -2.84 8.38 4.42
N TYR A 78 -3.53 8.15 3.30
CA TYR A 78 -3.29 8.91 2.08
C TYR A 78 -4.56 9.15 1.26
N PHE A 79 -4.52 10.15 0.39
CA PHE A 79 -5.66 10.56 -0.45
C PHE A 79 -5.30 10.49 -1.93
N ILE A 80 -6.22 9.98 -2.75
CA ILE A 80 -6.12 9.98 -4.22
C ILE A 80 -7.51 10.24 -4.79
N ASN A 81 -7.66 11.31 -5.58
CA ASN A 81 -8.93 11.70 -6.21
C ASN A 81 -10.11 11.76 -5.21
N ASP A 82 -9.91 12.47 -4.10
CA ASP A 82 -10.80 12.61 -2.92
C ASP A 82 -11.14 11.30 -2.15
N ASP A 83 -10.81 10.12 -2.68
CA ASP A 83 -10.91 8.86 -1.93
C ASP A 83 -9.81 8.78 -0.86
N ALA A 84 -10.21 8.42 0.36
CA ALA A 84 -9.31 8.19 1.49
C ALA A 84 -8.88 6.72 1.60
N TYR A 85 -7.59 6.50 1.83
CA TYR A 85 -6.96 5.19 1.93
C TYR A 85 -6.17 5.02 3.22
N LEU A 86 -6.21 3.82 3.79
CA LEU A 86 -5.38 3.40 4.92
C LEU A 86 -4.59 2.14 4.55
N LEU A 87 -3.26 2.25 4.51
CA LEU A 87 -2.35 1.12 4.31
C LEU A 87 -1.64 0.79 5.62
N GLN A 88 -1.76 -0.45 6.06
CA GLN A 88 -1.24 -0.96 7.34
C GLN A 88 -0.20 -2.05 7.10
N THR A 89 0.90 -2.05 7.87
CA THR A 89 1.91 -3.14 7.92
C THR A 89 2.68 -3.10 9.25
N ASN A 90 3.56 -4.06 9.51
CA ASN A 90 4.45 -4.05 10.68
C ASN A 90 5.85 -3.47 10.40
N GLU A 91 6.35 -3.54 9.17
CA GLU A 91 7.61 -2.92 8.76
C GLU A 91 7.48 -2.32 7.35
N LEU A 92 8.09 -1.16 7.11
CA LEU A 92 8.02 -0.44 5.85
C LEU A 92 9.33 0.29 5.57
N ASP A 93 9.90 0.10 4.38
CA ASP A 93 10.99 0.93 3.85
C ASP A 93 10.43 1.98 2.89
N LEU A 94 10.78 3.25 3.11
CA LEU A 94 10.56 4.37 2.19
C LEU A 94 11.91 4.79 1.63
N ASP A 95 12.13 4.59 0.32
CA ASP A 95 13.28 5.13 -0.41
C ASP A 95 12.89 6.48 -1.03
N LEU A 96 13.60 7.54 -0.66
CA LEU A 96 13.29 8.90 -1.10
C LEU A 96 13.87 9.22 -2.50
N LYS A 97 14.90 8.50 -2.96
CA LYS A 97 15.56 8.72 -4.25
C LYS A 97 14.72 8.20 -5.41
N ILE A 98 14.25 6.96 -5.31
CA ILE A 98 13.34 6.34 -6.29
C ILE A 98 11.86 6.48 -5.92
N LYS A 99 11.57 7.13 -4.78
CA LYS A 99 10.22 7.41 -4.26
C LYS A 99 9.36 6.15 -4.11
N SER A 100 9.98 5.02 -3.77
CA SER A 100 9.29 3.73 -3.62
C SER A 100 9.02 3.41 -2.16
N ILE A 101 7.88 2.77 -1.90
CA ILE A 101 7.51 2.22 -0.61
C ILE A 101 7.51 0.69 -0.74
N LEU A 102 8.14 -0.01 0.20
CA LEU A 102 8.23 -1.47 0.24
C LEU A 102 7.86 -2.00 1.62
N SER A 103 7.16 -3.13 1.65
CA SER A 103 7.03 -3.97 2.84
C SER A 103 7.12 -5.43 2.46
N ASN A 104 8.04 -6.17 3.09
CA ASN A 104 8.12 -7.62 3.00
C ASN A 104 7.26 -8.31 4.08
N GLU A 105 6.48 -7.53 4.83
CA GLU A 105 5.59 -7.97 5.89
C GLU A 105 4.12 -7.95 5.44
N LYS A 106 3.27 -8.67 6.18
CA LYS A 106 1.83 -8.71 5.91
C LYS A 106 1.24 -7.31 5.92
N ALA A 107 0.58 -6.94 4.82
CA ALA A 107 0.03 -5.61 4.65
C ALA A 107 -1.44 -5.63 4.22
N ILE A 108 -2.17 -4.61 4.65
CA ILE A 108 -3.59 -4.42 4.38
C ILE A 108 -3.82 -2.99 3.87
N LEU A 109 -4.32 -2.84 2.64
CA LEU A 109 -4.86 -1.59 2.10
C LEU A 109 -6.38 -1.58 2.25
N LYS A 110 -6.94 -0.50 2.80
CA LYS A 110 -8.39 -0.28 2.96
C LYS A 110 -8.81 1.03 2.31
N SER A 111 -10.01 1.04 1.74
CA SER A 111 -10.78 2.22 1.36
C SER A 111 -12.25 1.99 1.72
N ASN A 112 -13.13 2.98 1.49
CA ASN A 112 -14.58 2.80 1.67
C ASN A 112 -15.20 1.77 0.71
N ARG A 113 -14.52 1.37 -0.37
CA ARG A 113 -15.06 0.48 -1.42
C ARG A 113 -14.41 -0.90 -1.46
N PHE A 114 -13.25 -1.09 -0.83
CA PHE A 114 -12.53 -2.35 -0.89
C PHE A 114 -11.47 -2.49 0.20
N GLU A 115 -11.07 -3.73 0.45
CA GLU A 115 -9.89 -4.10 1.22
C GLU A 115 -9.02 -5.07 0.42
N ILE A 116 -7.70 -4.87 0.41
CA ILE A 116 -6.70 -5.81 -0.11
C ILE A 116 -5.80 -6.21 1.05
N SER A 117 -5.67 -7.51 1.30
CA SER A 117 -4.72 -8.10 2.26
C SER A 117 -3.67 -8.93 1.52
N SER A 118 -2.44 -8.97 2.02
CA SER A 118 -1.28 -9.50 1.29
C SER A 118 -0.17 -10.02 2.20
N SER A 119 0.79 -10.77 1.65
CA SER A 119 2.02 -11.15 2.36
C SER A 119 3.11 -10.08 2.32
N SER A 120 3.06 -9.18 1.34
CA SER A 120 4.04 -8.12 1.08
C SER A 120 3.47 -7.14 0.04
N PHE A 121 3.91 -5.88 0.03
CA PHE A 121 3.59 -4.93 -1.03
C PHE A 121 4.79 -4.07 -1.45
N LYS A 122 4.71 -3.50 -2.65
CA LYS A 122 5.59 -2.42 -3.13
C LYS A 122 4.79 -1.38 -3.91
N THR A 123 5.25 -0.13 -3.93
CA THR A 123 4.83 0.88 -4.92
C THR A 123 5.89 1.00 -6.02
N SER A 124 5.44 1.17 -7.27
CA SER A 124 6.31 1.57 -8.38
C SER A 124 6.00 3.02 -8.72
N ASN A 125 7.04 3.88 -8.79
CA ASN A 125 6.92 5.25 -9.27
C ASN A 125 7.75 5.44 -10.55
N ASN A 126 7.31 4.81 -11.64
CA ASN A 126 7.78 5.09 -12.99
C ASN A 126 7.12 6.38 -13.51
N TYR A 127 7.92 7.45 -13.63
CA TYR A 127 7.58 8.85 -13.93
C TYR A 127 6.77 9.16 -15.22
N GLN A 128 6.05 8.19 -15.82
CA GLN A 128 5.32 8.35 -17.08
C GLN A 128 3.83 7.98 -17.02
N THR A 129 3.42 7.02 -16.16
CA THR A 129 2.03 6.53 -16.14
C THR A 129 1.49 6.06 -14.78
N ASP A 130 2.23 5.28 -14.00
CA ASP A 130 1.60 4.30 -13.08
C ASP A 130 1.89 4.53 -11.59
N ASN A 131 0.93 5.06 -10.83
CA ASN A 131 0.96 5.10 -9.35
C ASN A 131 0.63 3.73 -8.72
N ASN A 132 1.14 2.64 -9.30
CA ASN A 132 0.63 1.29 -9.03
C ASN A 132 1.18 0.70 -7.73
N ILE A 133 0.30 0.00 -7.01
CA ILE A 133 0.63 -0.75 -5.79
C ILE A 133 0.55 -2.25 -6.10
N SER A 134 1.69 -2.93 -6.02
CA SER A 134 1.81 -4.36 -6.28
C SER A 134 1.81 -5.14 -4.96
N PHE A 135 0.93 -6.14 -4.83
CA PHE A 135 0.76 -6.99 -3.65
C PHE A 135 1.06 -8.45 -3.99
N SER A 136 1.76 -9.17 -3.12
CA SER A 136 2.01 -10.61 -3.26
C SER A 136 1.05 -11.44 -2.39
N GLN A 137 0.62 -12.60 -2.89
CA GLN A 137 -0.34 -13.50 -2.24
C GLN A 137 -1.58 -12.72 -1.76
N GLY A 138 -2.15 -11.95 -2.70
CA GLY A 138 -3.18 -10.96 -2.44
C GLY A 138 -4.57 -11.60 -2.34
N ASN A 139 -5.37 -11.11 -1.40
CA ASN A 139 -6.80 -11.40 -1.28
C ASN A 139 -7.53 -10.06 -1.18
N PHE A 140 -8.56 -9.84 -1.98
CA PHE A 140 -9.39 -8.63 -1.94
C PHE A 140 -10.85 -8.93 -1.60
N SER A 141 -11.50 -7.96 -0.98
CA SER A 141 -12.97 -7.83 -0.93
C SER A 141 -13.37 -6.48 -1.52
N HIS A 142 -14.47 -6.46 -2.27
CA HIS A 142 -15.06 -5.25 -2.85
C HIS A 142 -16.48 -5.08 -2.34
N THR A 143 -16.73 -3.93 -1.73
CA THR A 143 -18.00 -3.52 -1.15
C THR A 143 -18.88 -2.90 -2.24
N PRO A 144 -20.07 -3.47 -2.54
CA PRO A 144 -20.99 -2.90 -3.52
C PRO A 144 -21.55 -1.54 -3.08
N LYS A 145 -22.21 -0.85 -4.00
CA LYS A 145 -22.87 0.45 -3.73
C LYS A 145 -24.27 0.31 -3.11
N ASP A 146 -24.93 -0.84 -3.27
CA ASP A 146 -26.15 -1.19 -2.53
C ASP A 146 -25.77 -2.12 -1.38
N GLU A 147 -26.06 -1.73 -0.15
CA GLU A 147 -25.77 -2.48 1.08
C GLU A 147 -26.49 -3.85 1.14
N LYS A 148 -27.44 -4.10 0.23
CA LYS A 148 -28.12 -5.40 0.06
C LYS A 148 -27.36 -6.40 -0.81
N GLU A 149 -26.38 -5.96 -1.58
CA GLU A 149 -25.56 -6.87 -2.37
C GLU A 149 -24.42 -7.45 -1.53
N LEU A 150 -24.18 -8.75 -1.68
CA LEU A 150 -23.06 -9.43 -1.03
C LEU A 150 -21.73 -8.92 -1.62
N PRO A 151 -20.67 -8.76 -0.81
CA PRO A 151 -19.35 -8.39 -1.31
C PRO A 151 -18.82 -9.37 -2.35
N ASN A 152 -18.16 -8.83 -3.36
CA ASN A 152 -17.34 -9.62 -4.27
C ASN A 152 -15.99 -9.90 -3.60
N TYR A 153 -15.48 -11.11 -3.75
CA TYR A 153 -14.18 -11.50 -3.22
C TYR A 153 -13.26 -11.97 -4.34
N GLY A 154 -11.96 -11.85 -4.14
CA GLY A 154 -11.01 -12.53 -5.01
C GLY A 154 -9.61 -12.67 -4.43
N LYS A 155 -8.76 -13.42 -5.10
CA LYS A 155 -7.38 -13.67 -4.69
C LYS A 155 -6.50 -14.03 -5.88
N ALA A 156 -5.19 -13.83 -5.75
CA ALA A 156 -4.18 -14.22 -6.73
C ALA A 156 -2.78 -14.26 -6.12
N ASP A 157 -1.83 -14.90 -6.81
CA ASP A 157 -0.41 -14.85 -6.45
C ASP A 157 0.15 -13.43 -6.48
N HIS A 158 -0.39 -12.59 -7.37
CA HIS A 158 -0.11 -11.16 -7.46
C HIS A 158 -1.38 -10.35 -7.70
N ILE A 159 -1.51 -9.21 -7.03
CA ILE A 159 -2.53 -8.19 -7.32
C ILE A 159 -1.82 -6.86 -7.58
N GLU A 160 -2.02 -6.27 -8.74
CA GLU A 160 -1.65 -4.87 -9.01
C GLU A 160 -2.90 -3.99 -8.86
N TYR A 161 -2.79 -2.90 -8.12
CA TYR A 161 -3.85 -1.88 -7.98
C TYR A 161 -3.42 -0.58 -8.66
N SER A 162 -4.28 -0.07 -9.55
CA SER A 162 -4.11 1.18 -10.29
C SER A 162 -5.09 2.23 -9.74
N PRO A 163 -4.68 3.13 -8.81
CA PRO A 163 -5.63 3.97 -8.06
C PRO A 163 -6.38 4.98 -8.95
N ASP A 164 -5.67 5.60 -9.88
CA ASP A 164 -6.22 6.63 -10.79
C ASP A 164 -7.23 6.06 -11.80
N GLU A 165 -7.11 4.77 -12.13
CA GLU A 165 -8.07 4.05 -12.99
C GLU A 165 -9.18 3.35 -12.18
N GLY A 166 -8.93 3.09 -10.89
CA GLY A 166 -9.85 2.33 -10.03
C GLY A 166 -9.91 0.84 -10.38
N LEU A 167 -8.84 0.31 -10.97
CA LEU A 167 -8.76 -1.08 -11.45
C LEU A 167 -7.83 -1.91 -10.57
N ILE A 168 -8.13 -3.20 -10.43
CA ILE A 168 -7.19 -4.21 -9.93
C ILE A 168 -6.96 -5.28 -10.97
N LEU A 169 -5.73 -5.80 -10.99
CA LEU A 169 -5.27 -6.81 -11.92
C LEU A 169 -4.73 -8.01 -11.15
N LEU A 170 -5.50 -9.09 -11.17
CA LEU A 170 -5.17 -10.36 -10.52
C LEU A 170 -4.35 -11.23 -11.49
N LYS A 171 -3.18 -11.71 -11.06
CA LYS A 171 -2.25 -12.50 -11.86
C LYS A 171 -1.76 -13.73 -11.10
N GLY A 172 -1.83 -14.89 -11.75
CA GLY A 172 -1.43 -16.18 -11.18
C GLY A 172 -2.48 -16.74 -10.21
N ASN A 173 -3.01 -17.93 -10.53
CA ASN A 173 -4.07 -18.60 -9.75
C ASN A 173 -5.24 -17.66 -9.38
N ALA A 174 -5.62 -16.77 -10.31
CA ALA A 174 -6.59 -15.73 -10.06
C ALA A 174 -8.00 -16.33 -9.88
N GLU A 175 -8.65 -15.93 -8.79
CA GLU A 175 -9.99 -16.36 -8.42
C GLU A 175 -10.84 -15.14 -8.07
N ILE A 176 -12.06 -15.07 -8.61
CA ILE A 176 -13.12 -14.17 -8.13
C ILE A 176 -14.34 -15.01 -7.74
N VAL A 177 -15.01 -14.63 -6.65
CA VAL A 177 -16.31 -15.14 -6.22
C VAL A 177 -17.28 -13.97 -6.18
N GLN A 178 -18.35 -14.07 -6.95
CA GLN A 178 -19.40 -13.05 -7.11
C GLN A 178 -20.76 -13.77 -7.09
N LYS A 179 -21.53 -13.54 -6.02
CA LYS A 179 -22.81 -14.24 -5.77
C LYS A 179 -22.59 -15.77 -5.89
N ASP A 180 -23.40 -16.48 -6.66
CA ASP A 180 -23.31 -17.94 -6.81
C ASP A 180 -22.26 -18.39 -7.87
N MET A 181 -21.46 -17.47 -8.40
CA MET A 181 -20.44 -17.77 -9.42
C MET A 181 -19.02 -17.68 -8.85
N LYS A 182 -18.17 -18.61 -9.28
CA LYS A 182 -16.73 -18.61 -9.04
C LYS A 182 -15.98 -18.67 -10.37
N ILE A 183 -15.08 -17.72 -10.60
CA ILE A 183 -14.31 -17.58 -11.83
C ILE A 183 -12.84 -17.86 -11.49
N LEU A 184 -12.24 -18.82 -12.18
CA LEU A 184 -10.82 -19.18 -12.08
C LEU A 184 -10.11 -18.81 -13.39
N SER A 185 -8.91 -18.23 -13.32
CA SER A 185 -8.21 -17.70 -14.49
C SER A 185 -6.72 -17.50 -14.19
N ASP A 186 -5.90 -17.35 -15.23
CA ASP A 186 -4.50 -16.90 -15.09
C ASP A 186 -4.40 -15.38 -14.82
N HIS A 187 -5.41 -14.63 -15.27
CA HIS A 187 -5.40 -13.16 -15.36
C HIS A 187 -6.83 -12.61 -15.29
N ILE A 188 -7.14 -11.71 -14.34
CA ILE A 188 -8.44 -11.02 -14.30
C ILE A 188 -8.23 -9.51 -14.08
N LEU A 189 -8.76 -8.68 -14.99
CA LEU A 189 -8.87 -7.23 -14.82
C LEU A 189 -10.26 -6.91 -14.28
N TYR A 190 -10.33 -6.30 -13.09
CA TYR A 190 -11.58 -6.02 -12.38
C TYR A 190 -11.67 -4.55 -11.95
N ASN A 191 -12.87 -3.98 -12.04
CA ASN A 191 -13.13 -2.57 -11.84
C ASN A 191 -13.81 -2.29 -10.49
N LEU A 192 -13.09 -1.64 -9.57
CA LEU A 192 -13.55 -1.32 -8.22
C LEU A 192 -14.60 -0.18 -8.19
N ARG A 193 -14.86 0.50 -9.32
CA ARG A 193 -15.82 1.61 -9.41
C ARG A 193 -17.26 1.15 -9.70
N ASN A 194 -17.43 -0.02 -10.33
CA ASN A 194 -18.74 -0.61 -10.66
C ASN A 194 -18.88 -2.12 -10.30
N GLY A 195 -17.79 -2.83 -10.03
CA GLY A 195 -17.81 -4.25 -9.64
C GLY A 195 -17.81 -5.23 -10.80
N GLU A 196 -17.35 -4.80 -11.98
CA GLU A 196 -17.33 -5.58 -13.22
C GLU A 196 -15.95 -6.19 -13.50
N ILE A 197 -15.93 -7.38 -14.11
CA ILE A 197 -14.74 -7.95 -14.78
C ILE A 197 -14.67 -7.35 -16.19
N ILE A 198 -13.56 -6.68 -16.51
CA ILE A 198 -13.29 -6.11 -17.83
C ILE A 198 -12.68 -7.16 -18.76
N GLU A 199 -11.72 -7.94 -18.25
CA GLU A 199 -10.96 -8.94 -19.02
C GLU A 199 -10.69 -10.17 -18.15
N SER A 200 -10.67 -11.36 -18.77
CA SER A 200 -10.04 -12.54 -18.17
C SER A 200 -9.43 -13.47 -19.22
N LEU A 201 -8.34 -14.17 -18.87
CA LEU A 201 -7.62 -15.07 -19.77
C LEU A 201 -7.71 -16.53 -19.30
N ASN A 202 -7.90 -17.47 -20.24
CA ASN A 202 -8.06 -18.91 -19.96
C ASN A 202 -9.14 -19.23 -18.90
N ALA A 203 -10.17 -18.38 -18.81
CA ALA A 203 -11.11 -18.40 -17.69
C ALA A 203 -12.02 -19.64 -17.67
N LYS A 204 -12.20 -20.20 -16.48
CA LYS A 204 -13.13 -21.27 -16.16
C LYS A 204 -14.16 -20.78 -15.15
N ILE A 205 -15.42 -20.74 -15.57
CA ILE A 205 -16.55 -20.40 -14.71
C ILE A 205 -17.06 -21.68 -14.01
N LEU A 206 -17.35 -21.57 -12.73
CA LEU A 206 -17.99 -22.57 -11.89
C LEU A 206 -19.23 -21.95 -11.25
N ASN A 207 -20.37 -22.61 -11.37
CA ASN A 207 -21.59 -22.23 -10.65
C ASN A 207 -21.65 -23.03 -9.34
N ASN A 208 -21.96 -22.37 -8.23
CA ASN A 208 -22.09 -22.97 -6.90
C ASN A 208 -23.55 -23.39 -6.60
N SER A 209 -24.29 -23.78 -7.63
CA SER A 209 -25.73 -24.12 -7.61
C SER A 209 -26.00 -25.59 -7.25
#